data_AF-A0A5C1HAI1-F1
#
_entry.id   AF-A0A5C1HAI1-F1
#
_cell.length_a   1.000
_cell.length_b   1.000
_cell.length_c   1.000
_cell.angle_alpha   90.00
_cell.angle_beta   90.00
_cell.angle_gamma   90.00
#
_symmetry.space_group_name_H-M   'P 1'
#
loop_
_entity.id
_entity.type
_entity.pdbx_description
1 polymer ?
#
loop_
_entity_poly.entity_id
_entity_poly.type
_entity_poly.pdbx_seq_one_letter_code
_entity_poly.pdbx_strand_id
1 'polypeptide(L)' 'MINLIKKNFLSSSKILNLQTYFKKQHKFNKFGTYNSKKNFFNYIPFKVIKSLKLGNKISKNLIRLILKDLRNN' A
#
# COMPACT_ATOMS: atom_id res chain seq x y z
N MET A 1 -8.70 0.68 5.53
CA MET A 1 -7.42 1.41 5.65
C MET A 1 -6.43 0.84 4.65
N ILE A 2 -5.76 1.69 3.84
CA ILE A 2 -4.68 1.24 2.95
C ILE A 2 -3.37 1.24 3.76
N ASN A 3 -2.68 0.11 3.79
CA ASN A 3 -1.43 -0.01 4.53
C ASN A 3 -0.40 -0.91 3.84
N LEU A 4 0.86 -0.76 4.26
CA LEU A 4 1.95 -1.65 3.90
C LEU A 4 1.95 -2.84 4.86
N ILE A 5 1.74 -4.03 4.32
CA ILE A 5 1.75 -5.28 5.07
C ILE A 5 2.96 -6.11 4.64
N LYS A 6 3.75 -6.62 5.59
CA LYS A 6 4.81 -7.57 5.27
C LYS A 6 4.18 -8.87 4.76
N LYS A 7 4.73 -9.44 3.69
CA LYS A 7 4.25 -10.74 3.17
C LYS A 7 4.46 -11.83 4.22
N ASN A 8 5.69 -11.97 4.72
CA ASN A 8 6.08 -12.86 5.82
C ASN A 8 7.00 -12.09 6.80
N PHE A 9 7.16 -12.59 8.03
CA PHE A 9 8.01 -11.95 9.06
C PHE A 9 9.45 -11.69 8.57
N LEU A 10 10.03 -12.67 7.86
CA LEU A 10 11.38 -12.64 7.29
C LEU A 10 11.49 -11.88 5.96
N SER A 11 10.38 -11.39 5.39
CA SER A 11 10.41 -10.75 4.07
C SER A 11 10.91 -9.31 4.15
N SER A 12 11.90 -8.99 3.32
CA SER A 12 12.32 -7.62 3.03
C SER A 12 11.31 -6.86 2.15
N SER A 13 10.32 -7.56 1.60
CA SER A 13 9.29 -6.99 0.73
C SER A 13 7.98 -6.78 1.50
N LYS A 14 7.38 -5.60 1.32
CA LYS A 14 6.05 -5.25 1.82
C LYS A 14 5.08 -5.12 0.65
N ILE A 15 3.86 -5.60 0.83
CA ILE A 15 2.77 -5.47 -0.13
C ILE A 15 1.89 -4.31 0.30
N LEU A 16 1.48 -3.49 -0.66
CA LEU A 16 0.45 -2.47 -0.44
C LEU A 16 -0.91 -3.14 -0.55
N ASN A 17 -1.59 -3.27 0.58
CA ASN A 17 -2.90 -3.88 0.66
C ASN A 17 -3.91 -2.90 1.27
N LEU A 18 -5.13 -2.92 0.73
CA LEU A 18 -6.28 -2.37 1.44
C LEU A 18 -6.72 -3.39 2.47
N GLN A 19 -6.53 -3.04 3.73
CA GLN A 19 -7.16 -3.73 4.84
C GLN A 19 -8.59 -3.19 4.92
N THR A 20 -9.52 -3.87 4.26
CA THR A 20 -10.95 -3.65 4.46
C THR A 20 -11.35 -4.26 5.81
N TYR A 21 -12.01 -3.48 6.67
CA TYR A 21 -12.48 -3.94 7.99
C TYR A 21 -13.68 -4.91 7.91
N PHE A 22 -14.11 -5.29 6.70
CA PHE A 22 -15.23 -6.20 6.51
C PHE A 22 -14.79 -7.65 6.73
N LYS A 23 -14.94 -8.07 7.99
CA LYS A 23 -14.70 -9.38 8.63
C LYS A 23 -15.22 -10.64 7.92
N LYS A 24 -15.78 -10.57 6.69
CA LYS A 24 -16.41 -11.74 6.04
C LYS A 24 -15.84 -12.13 4.67
N GLN A 25 -15.00 -11.33 4.04
CA GLN A 25 -14.37 -11.71 2.76
C GLN A 25 -12.91 -11.22 2.72
N HIS A 26 -11.97 -12.14 2.95
CA HIS A 26 -10.52 -11.91 2.87
C HIS A 26 -10.02 -11.68 1.42
N LYS A 27 -10.69 -10.82 0.64
CA LYS A 27 -10.19 -10.40 -0.67
C LYS A 27 -9.21 -9.24 -0.46
N PHE A 28 -7.94 -9.59 -0.23
CA PHE A 28 -6.84 -8.63 -0.24
C PHE A 28 -6.68 -8.07 -1.65
N ASN A 29 -7.23 -6.88 -1.90
CA ASN A 29 -6.92 -6.16 -3.13
C ASN A 29 -5.48 -5.67 -3.03
N LYS A 30 -4.62 -6.13 -3.95
CA LYS A 30 -3.23 -5.66 -4.06
C LYS A 30 -3.21 -4.33 -4.81
N PHE A 31 -2.63 -3.31 -4.17
CA PHE A 31 -2.48 -1.95 -4.71
C PHE A 31 -1.08 -1.69 -5.22
N GLY A 32 -0.12 -2.53 -4.86
CA GLY A 32 1.28 -2.36 -5.23
C GLY A 32 2.23 -3.16 -4.36
N THR A 33 3.52 -2.84 -4.50
CA THR A 33 4.64 -3.49 -3.82
C THR A 33 5.70 -2.47 -3.45
N TYR A 34 6.28 -2.66 -2.29
CA TYR A 34 7.43 -1.91 -1.80
C TYR A 34 8.54 -2.87 -1.38
N ASN A 35 9.77 -2.64 -1.81
CA ASN A 35 10.95 -3.36 -1.36
C ASN A 35 12.03 -2.36 -0.96
N SER A 36 12.32 -2.29 0.35
CA SER A 36 13.31 -1.35 0.87
C SER A 36 14.74 -1.71 0.48
N LYS A 37 15.07 -3.00 0.36
CA LYS A 37 16.43 -3.45 -0.01
C LYS A 37 16.77 -3.09 -1.46
N LYS A 38 15.78 -3.17 -2.35
CA LYS A 38 15.92 -2.82 -3.77
C LYS A 38 15.56 -1.35 -4.06
N ASN A 39 15.25 -0.55 -3.03
CA ASN A 39 14.69 0.80 -3.13
C ASN A 39 13.58 0.93 -4.19
N PHE A 40 12.71 -0.09 -4.26
CA PHE A 40 11.68 -0.23 -5.28
C PHE A 40 10.31 0.06 -4.69
N PHE A 41 9.56 0.96 -5.32
CA PHE A 41 8.20 1.29 -4.94
C PHE A 41 7.36 1.34 -6.21
N ASN A 42 6.33 0.50 -6.29
CA ASN A 42 5.38 0.51 -7.40
C ASN A 42 3.97 0.37 -6.84
N TYR A 43 3.05 1.18 -7.34
CA TYR A 43 1.65 1.19 -6.92
C TYR A 43 0.74 1.54 -8.09
N ILE A 44 -0.54 1.23 -7.95
CA ILE A 44 -1.57 1.52 -8.95
C ILE A 44 -2.31 2.78 -8.50
N PRO A 45 -2.01 3.99 -9.04
CA PRO A 45 -2.52 5.25 -8.52
C PRO A 45 -4.06 5.31 -8.54
N PHE A 46 -4.67 4.82 -9.62
CA PHE A 46 -6.12 4.76 -9.77
C PHE A 46 -6.80 4.02 -8.62
N LYS A 47 -6.23 2.89 -8.17
CA LYS A 47 -6.79 2.11 -7.06
C LYS A 47 -6.64 2.83 -5.72
N VAL A 48 -5.54 3.55 -5.50
CA VAL A 48 -5.32 4.37 -4.31
C VAL A 48 -6.33 5.51 -4.25
N ILE A 49 -6.51 6.25 -5.35
CA ILE A 49 -7.49 7.33 -5.48
C ILE A 49 -8.91 6.81 -5.27
N LYS A 50 -9.29 5.70 -5.91
CA LYS A 50 -10.61 5.08 -5.74
C LYS A 50 -10.86 4.73 -4.27
N SER A 51 -9.87 4.18 -3.58
CA SER A 51 -10.00 3.83 -2.16
C SER A 51 -10.17 5.06 -1.28
N LEU A 52 -9.43 6.15 -1.55
CA LEU A 52 -9.56 7.44 -0.86
C LEU A 52 -10.95 8.06 -1.08
N LYS A 53 -11.45 8.05 -2.32
CA LYS A 53 -12.82 8.52 -2.66
C LYS A 53 -13.91 7.76 -1.91
N LEU A 54 -13.66 6.48 -1.61
CA LEU A 54 -14.55 5.63 -0.78
C LEU A 54 -14.38 5.85 0.73
N GLY A 55 -13.65 6.89 1.16
CA GLY A 55 -13.44 7.21 2.58
C GLY A 55 -12.41 6.35 3.31
N ASN A 56 -11.62 5.54 2.60
CA ASN A 56 -10.60 4.72 3.25
C ASN A 56 -9.41 5.57 3.70
N LYS A 57 -9.07 5.49 4.99
CA LYS A 57 -7.84 6.09 5.53
C LYS A 57 -6.59 5.44 4.92
N ILE A 58 -5.54 6.23 4.68
CA ILE A 58 -4.21 5.77 4.29
C ILE A 58 -3.26 5.84 5.48
N SER A 59 -2.35 4.86 5.61
CA SER A 59 -1.34 4.89 6.67
C SER A 59 -0.24 5.94 6.42
N LYS A 60 0.27 6.55 7.50
CA LYS A 60 1.36 7.55 7.43
C LYS A 60 2.59 7.06 6.67
N ASN A 61 2.93 5.78 6.80
CA ASN A 61 4.06 5.17 6.09
C ASN A 61 3.85 5.14 4.58
N LEU A 62 2.62 4.86 4.13
CA LEU A 62 2.30 4.88 2.70
C LEU A 62 2.33 6.30 2.14
N ILE A 63 1.79 7.29 2.86
CA ILE A 63 1.89 8.70 2.47
C ILE A 63 3.35 9.11 2.27
N ARG A 64 4.23 8.77 3.22
CA ARG A 64 5.67 9.06 3.12
C ARG A 64 6.32 8.45 1.88
N LEU A 65 5.96 7.21 1.51
CA LEU A 65 6.51 6.57 0.31
C LEU A 65 6.00 7.24 -0.98
N ILE A 66 4.70 7.55 -1.06
CA ILE A 66 4.12 8.24 -2.23
C ILE A 66 4.77 9.62 -2.39
N LEU A 67 4.94 10.38 -1.31
CA LEU A 67 5.60 11.68 -1.35
C LEU A 67 7.08 11.59 -1.75
N LYS A 68 7.79 10.53 -1.32
CA LYS A 68 9.18 10.28 -1.74
C LYS A 68 9.26 10.00 -3.24
N ASP A 69 8.33 9.20 -3.76
CA ASP A 69 8.26 8.83 -5.18
C ASP A 69 7.97 10.04 -6.07
N LEU A 70 7.04 10.92 -5.65
CA LEU A 70 6.69 12.16 -6.35
C LEU A 70 7.81 13.22 -6.37
N ARG A 71 8.81 13.12 -5.47
CA ARG A 71 9.98 14.02 -5.48
C ARG A 71 11.11 13.52 -6.39
N ASN A 72 11.10 12.24 -6.71
CA ASN A 72 12.15 11.57 -7.47
C ASN A 72 11.80 11.37 -8.95
N ASN A 73 10.56 11.69 -9.35
CA ASN A 73 10.10 11.82 -10.74
C ASN A 73 9.91 13.30 -11.07
#